data_AF-A0A445HMJ7-F1
#
_entry.id   AF-A0A445HMJ7-F1
#
_cell.length_a   1.000
_cell.length_b   1.000
_cell.length_c   1.000
_cell.angle_alpha   90.00
_cell.angle_beta   90.00
_cell.angle_gamma   90.00
#
_symmetry.space_group_name_H-M   'P 1'
#
loop_
_entity.id
_entity.type
_entity.pdbx_description
1 polymer ?
#
loop_
_entity_poly.entity_id
_entity_poly.type
_entity_poly.pdbx_seq_one_letter_code
_entity_poly.pdbx_strand_id
1 'polypeptide(L)'
;MVLHLYIYPIVLFHLLYVPCLFDAYVGISSRLQMSEAPFRPREKLAEKQKYFQSIHRHTYLKGPTDKITSVAIPLALAATSIYMIGRGIYNMSHGIGKKE
;
A
#
# COMPACT_ATOMS: atom_id res chain seq x y z
N MET A 1 8.31 36.81 -32.48
CA MET A 1 7.37 35.80 -33.05
C MET A 1 8.06 34.52 -33.52
N VAL A 2 9.23 34.57 -34.16
CA VAL A 2 9.93 33.38 -34.71
C VAL A 2 10.42 32.39 -33.64
N LEU A 3 10.84 32.88 -32.46
CA LEU A 3 11.36 32.04 -31.38
C LEU A 3 10.31 31.05 -30.82
N HIS A 4 9.04 31.44 -30.81
CA HIS A 4 7.94 30.64 -30.28
C HIS A 4 7.62 29.43 -31.18
N LEU A 5 7.83 29.56 -32.48
CA LEU A 5 7.62 28.48 -33.47
C LEU A 5 8.69 27.38 -33.40
N TYR A 6 9.90 27.69 -32.92
CA TYR A 6 10.97 26.71 -32.76
C TYR A 6 10.97 26.06 -31.36
N ILE A 7 10.58 26.79 -30.32
CA ILE A 7 10.58 26.29 -28.94
C ILE A 7 9.46 25.25 -28.72
N TYR A 8 8.26 25.49 -29.24
CA TYR A 8 7.11 24.58 -29.04
C TYR A 8 7.35 23.14 -29.52
N PRO A 9 7.84 22.88 -30.75
CA PRO A 9 8.07 21.50 -31.20
C PRO A 9 9.19 20.80 -30.42
N ILE A 10 10.20 21.52 -29.94
CA ILE A 10 11.30 20.97 -29.13
C ILE A 10 10.81 20.58 -27.74
N VAL A 11 10.03 21.46 -27.09
CA VAL A 11 9.44 21.18 -25.77
C VAL A 11 8.44 20.02 -25.86
N LEU A 12 7.65 19.96 -26.93
CA LEU A 12 6.72 18.87 -27.18
C LEU A 12 7.44 17.53 -27.42
N PHE A 13 8.53 17.53 -28.18
CA PHE A 13 9.36 16.34 -28.38
C PHE A 13 9.99 15.85 -27.07
N HIS A 14 10.50 16.77 -26.23
CA HIS A 14 11.04 16.42 -24.92
C HIS A 14 9.97 15.86 -23.96
N LEU A 15 8.78 16.47 -23.92
CA LEU A 15 7.71 16.02 -23.02
C LEU A 15 7.06 14.70 -23.46
N LEU A 16 7.02 14.40 -24.76
CA LEU A 16 6.36 13.19 -25.26
C LEU A 16 7.32 12.01 -25.44
N TYR A 17 8.58 12.25 -25.82
CA TYR A 17 9.48 11.18 -26.27
C TYR A 17 10.54 10.78 -25.23
N VAL A 18 11.06 11.76 -24.47
CA VAL A 18 12.08 11.51 -23.44
C VAL A 18 11.58 10.69 -22.25
N PRO A 19 10.34 10.83 -21.72
CA PRO A 19 9.88 9.94 -20.66
C PRO A 19 9.82 8.47 -21.13
N CYS A 20 9.33 8.22 -22.34
CA CYS A 20 9.28 6.86 -22.92
C CYS A 20 10.68 6.25 -23.10
N LEU A 21 11.66 7.04 -23.55
CA LEU A 21 13.04 6.59 -23.72
C LEU A 21 13.72 6.34 -22.36
N PHE A 22 13.43 7.18 -21.36
CA PHE A 22 13.93 7.03 -20.00
C PHE A 22 13.35 5.77 -19.33
N ASP A 23 12.04 5.52 -19.46
CA ASP A 23 11.40 4.29 -18.99
C ASP A 23 11.97 3.04 -19.68
N ALA A 24 12.23 3.12 -20.98
CA ALA A 24 12.88 2.03 -21.72
C ALA A 24 14.31 1.76 -21.23
N TYR A 25 15.12 2.82 -21.04
CA TYR A 25 16.49 2.71 -20.55
C TYR A 25 16.56 2.16 -19.12
N VAL A 26 15.75 2.70 -18.21
CA VAL A 26 15.61 2.20 -16.84
C VAL A 26 15.14 0.74 -16.85
N GLY A 27 14.19 0.38 -17.73
CA GLY A 27 13.71 -0.98 -17.91
C GLY A 27 14.74 -1.98 -18.48
N ILE A 28 15.74 -1.50 -19.23
CA ILE A 28 16.86 -2.31 -19.73
C ILE A 28 17.95 -2.44 -18.66
N SER A 29 18.30 -1.33 -18.00
CA SER A 29 19.30 -1.30 -16.93
C SER A 29 18.91 -2.20 -15.76
N SER A 30 17.63 -2.17 -15.35
CA SER A 30 17.11 -3.02 -14.27
C SER A 30 17.11 -4.53 -14.61
N ARG A 31 17.01 -4.91 -15.89
CA ARG A 31 17.11 -6.32 -16.31
C ARG A 31 18.54 -6.85 -16.25
N LEU A 32 19.53 -6.03 -16.58
CA LEU A 32 20.93 -6.42 -16.58
C LEU A 32 21.49 -6.64 -15.17
N GLN A 33 20.86 -6.08 -14.13
CA GLN A 33 21.31 -6.22 -12.74
C GLN A 33 20.79 -7.46 -11.99
N MET A 34 19.95 -8.31 -12.60
CA MET A 34 19.49 -9.57 -11.96
C MET A 34 20.49 -10.72 -12.18
N SER A 35 21.74 -10.55 -11.73
CA SER A 35 22.77 -11.60 -11.84
C SER A 35 22.66 -12.65 -10.72
N GLU A 36 22.15 -12.28 -9.54
CA GLU A 36 22.00 -13.20 -8.41
C GLU A 36 20.56 -13.73 -8.30
N ALA A 37 20.43 -15.05 -8.22
CA ALA A 37 19.13 -15.69 -8.01
C ALA A 37 18.63 -15.35 -6.59
N PRO A 38 17.36 -14.95 -6.43
CA PRO A 38 16.81 -14.64 -5.11
C PRO A 38 16.87 -15.86 -4.17
N PHE A 39 17.00 -15.61 -2.86
CA PHE A 39 17.04 -16.64 -1.80
C PHE A 39 15.84 -17.58 -1.79
N ARG A 40 14.73 -17.21 -2.45
CA ARG A 40 13.54 -18.03 -2.60
C ARG A 40 13.19 -18.22 -4.07
N PRO A 41 12.80 -19.45 -4.48
CA PRO A 41 12.27 -19.72 -5.80
C PRO A 41 11.09 -18.80 -6.13
N ARG A 42 11.05 -18.25 -7.34
CA ARG A 42 9.99 -17.33 -7.80
C ARG A 42 8.66 -18.05 -8.05
N GLU A 43 8.69 -19.37 -8.21
CA GLU A 43 7.55 -20.26 -8.39
C GLU A 43 6.55 -20.11 -7.23
N LYS A 44 7.05 -20.08 -5.99
CA LYS A 44 6.21 -19.89 -4.79
C LYS A 44 5.51 -18.53 -4.79
N LEU A 45 6.15 -17.49 -5.34
CA LEU A 45 5.58 -16.17 -5.43
C LEU A 45 4.48 -16.13 -6.50
N ALA A 46 4.73 -16.74 -7.67
CA ALA A 46 3.75 -16.86 -8.74
C ALA A 46 2.50 -17.64 -8.30
N GLU A 47 2.66 -18.72 -7.53
CA GLU A 47 1.55 -19.47 -6.92
C GLU A 47 0.69 -18.59 -5.99
N LYS A 48 1.34 -17.82 -5.10
CA LYS A 48 0.63 -16.90 -4.20
C LYS A 48 -0.05 -15.77 -4.96
N GLN A 49 0.58 -15.23 -5.99
CA GLN A 49 -0.03 -14.23 -6.87
C GLN A 49 -1.30 -14.77 -7.53
N LYS A 50 -1.24 -15.97 -8.14
CA LYS A 50 -2.40 -16.61 -8.75
C LYS A 50 -3.52 -16.84 -7.74
N TYR A 51 -3.19 -17.28 -6.53
CA TYR A 51 -4.16 -17.48 -5.45
C TYR A 51 -4.83 -16.17 -5.00
N PHE A 52 -4.07 -15.10 -4.74
CA PHE A 52 -4.65 -13.84 -4.25
C PHE A 52 -5.31 -12.99 -5.34
N GLN A 53 -4.98 -13.22 -6.61
CA GLN A 53 -5.61 -12.58 -7.75
C GLN A 53 -6.93 -13.26 -8.16
N SER A 54 -7.09 -14.57 -7.91
CA SER A 54 -8.35 -15.27 -8.21
C SER A 54 -9.49 -14.95 -7.22
N ILE A 55 -9.16 -14.38 -6.06
CA ILE A 55 -10.11 -14.05 -5.00
C ILE A 55 -10.69 -12.64 -5.21
N HIS A 56 -12.00 -12.59 -5.40
CA HIS A 56 -12.77 -11.35 -5.57
C HIS A 56 -13.24 -10.80 -4.21
N ARG A 57 -12.29 -10.36 -3.38
CA ARG A 57 -12.51 -9.73 -2.05
C ARG A 57 -11.66 -8.47 -1.93
N HIS A 58 -12.03 -7.58 -1.01
CA HIS A 58 -11.16 -6.47 -0.61
C HIS A 58 -9.81 -6.97 -0.08
N THR A 59 -8.75 -6.18 -0.28
CA THR A 59 -7.35 -6.55 -0.01
C THR A 59 -7.13 -7.11 1.39
N TYR A 60 -7.78 -6.55 2.41
CA TYR A 60 -7.64 -6.94 3.82
C TYR A 60 -8.45 -8.18 4.23
N LEU A 61 -9.12 -8.85 3.28
CA LEU A 61 -9.94 -10.06 3.53
C LEU A 61 -9.63 -11.19 2.54
N LYS A 62 -8.46 -11.15 1.89
CA LYS A 62 -8.11 -12.14 0.87
C LYS A 62 -7.57 -13.43 1.48
N GLY A 63 -6.78 -13.35 2.54
CA GLY A 63 -6.26 -14.49 3.27
C GLY A 63 -7.27 -15.08 4.26
N PRO A 64 -7.17 -16.39 4.56
CA PRO A 64 -8.01 -17.01 5.58
C PRO A 64 -7.70 -16.46 6.99
N THR A 65 -6.43 -16.16 7.25
CA THR A 65 -5.94 -15.55 8.50
C THR A 65 -6.36 -14.09 8.64
N ASP A 66 -6.62 -13.41 7.53
CA ASP A 66 -6.91 -11.97 7.51
C ASP A 66 -8.23 -11.64 8.18
N LYS A 67 -9.18 -12.58 8.22
CA LYS A 67 -10.42 -12.43 9.00
C LYS A 67 -10.12 -12.28 10.50
N ILE A 68 -9.16 -13.03 11.02
CA ILE A 68 -8.81 -12.97 12.44
C ILE A 68 -8.05 -11.68 12.72
N THR A 69 -7.05 -11.35 11.90
CA THR A 69 -6.15 -10.21 12.13
C THR A 69 -6.78 -8.86 11.80
N SER A 70 -7.66 -8.79 10.81
CA SER A 70 -8.25 -7.51 10.35
C SER A 70 -9.68 -7.29 10.82
N VAL A 71 -10.38 -8.30 11.34
CA VAL A 71 -11.77 -8.16 11.84
C VAL A 71 -11.85 -8.48 13.32
N ALA A 72 -11.53 -9.71 13.73
CA ALA A 72 -11.79 -10.16 15.09
C ALA A 72 -10.94 -9.41 16.14
N ILE A 73 -9.61 -9.37 15.96
CA ILE A 73 -8.70 -8.71 16.91
C ILE A 73 -8.96 -7.21 16.98
N PRO A 74 -9.02 -6.46 15.85
CA PRO A 74 -9.24 -5.03 15.91
C PRO A 74 -10.61 -4.65 16.46
N LEU A 75 -11.68 -5.40 16.15
CA LEU A 75 -13.01 -5.12 16.70
C LEU A 75 -13.08 -5.35 18.20
N ALA A 76 -12.52 -6.47 18.69
CA ALA A 76 -12.48 -6.74 20.12
C ALA A 76 -11.71 -5.66 20.87
N LEU A 77 -10.53 -5.28 20.34
CA LEU A 77 -9.71 -4.22 20.92
C LEU A 77 -10.41 -2.86 20.89
N ALA A 78 -11.01 -2.48 19.76
CA ALA A 78 -11.72 -1.21 19.63
C ALA A 78 -12.90 -1.14 20.60
N ALA A 79 -13.69 -2.22 20.71
CA ALA A 79 -14.83 -2.26 21.62
C ALA A 79 -14.40 -2.13 23.08
N THR A 80 -13.36 -2.85 23.51
CA THR A 80 -12.86 -2.75 24.90
C THR A 80 -12.26 -1.38 25.18
N SER A 81 -11.49 -0.82 24.25
CA SER A 81 -10.93 0.52 24.36
C SER A 81 -12.02 1.59 24.47
N ILE A 82 -13.03 1.56 23.59
CA ILE A 82 -14.14 2.51 23.62
C ILE A 82 -14.90 2.42 24.94
N TYR A 83 -15.16 1.20 25.42
CA TYR A 83 -15.82 0.99 26.71
C TYR A 83 -15.03 1.58 27.88
N MET A 84 -13.71 1.33 27.94
CA MET A 84 -12.85 1.87 28.99
C MET A 84 -12.78 3.40 28.92
N ILE A 85 -12.66 3.98 27.73
CA ILE A 85 -12.65 5.44 27.52
C ILE A 85 -13.98 6.04 27.99
N GLY A 86 -15.11 5.46 27.57
CA GLY A 86 -16.44 5.93 27.96
C GLY A 86 -16.64 5.91 29.47
N ARG A 87 -16.28 4.80 30.12
CA ARG A 87 -16.35 4.71 31.59
C ARG A 87 -15.40 5.70 32.27
N GLY A 88 -14.20 5.90 31.72
CA GLY A 88 -13.24 6.88 32.22
C GLY A 88 -13.81 8.29 32.20
N ILE A 89 -14.35 8.73 31.06
CA ILE A 89 -14.99 10.05 30.91
C ILE A 89 -16.20 10.19 31.82
N TYR A 90 -17.03 9.15 31.93
CA TYR A 90 -18.18 9.16 32.83
C TYR A 90 -17.77 9.35 34.29
N ASN A 91 -16.78 8.59 34.77
CA ASN A 91 -16.29 8.71 36.14
C ASN A 91 -15.67 10.08 36.42
N MET A 92 -14.88 10.61 35.48
CA MET A 92 -14.27 11.95 35.59
C MET A 92 -15.33 13.06 35.64
N SER A 93 -16.36 12.99 34.78
CA SER A 93 -17.43 13.99 34.72
C SER A 93 -18.37 13.98 35.93
N HIS A 94 -18.55 12.83 36.57
CA HIS A 94 -19.41 12.68 37.75
C HIS A 94 -18.64 12.71 39.08
N GLY A 95 -17.31 12.90 39.04
CA GLY A 95 -16.47 12.94 40.24
C GLY A 95 -16.40 11.62 41.02
N ILE A 96 -16.69 10.49 40.36
CA ILE A 96 -16.75 9.14 40.94
C ILE A 96 -15.37 8.48 40.86
N GLY A 97 -15.00 7.68 41.87
CA GLY A 97 -13.76 6.88 41.85
C GLY A 97 -12.51 7.63 42.33
N LYS A 98 -12.70 8.68 43.14
CA LYS A 98 -11.60 9.29 43.90
C LYS A 98 -11.09 8.27 44.92
N LYS A 99 -9.77 8.15 45.02
CA LYS A 99 -9.15 7.44 46.13
C LYS A 99 -9.20 8.36 47.35
N GLU A 100 -9.40 7.78 48.54
CA GLU A 100 -9.26 8.50 49.81
C GLU A 100 -7.86 9.12 49.93
#